data_AF-A0A453GR08-F1
#
_entry.id   AF-A0A453GR08-F1
#
_cell.length_a   1.000
_cell.length_b   1.000
_cell.length_c   1.000
_cell.angle_alpha   90.00
_cell.angle_beta   90.00
_cell.angle_gamma   90.00
#
_symmetry.space_group_name_H-M   'P 1'
#
loop_
_entity.id
_entity.type
_entity.pdbx_description
1 polymer ?
#
loop_
_entity_poly.entity_id
_entity_poly.type
_entity_poly.pdbx_seq_one_letter_code
_entity_poly.pdbx_strand_id
1 'polypeptide(L)'
;PTFKNIDAFVAYWGIGKPEQRELFLAITRILKDHKGMTKDYFKFLNKYLATFDGSAGDADAIAAAKEEAAAAIVEFVKSSDLYQCDLLDMPAVAQLEKDDKYQPVYELLKIFLTQRLESYLAFQTANSTLLQGYGLVHEDCITKMRLMSLLDLSGHCSGEIPYSAITKALEVIGLPCLPIVVHLI
;
A
#
# COMPACT_ATOMS: atom_id res chain seq x y z
N PRO A 1 4.53 23.14 1.04
CA PRO A 1 3.16 23.27 0.47
C PRO A 1 2.15 22.51 1.32
N THR A 2 0.97 23.07 1.60
CA THR A 2 -0.09 22.39 2.38
C THR A 2 -1.38 22.32 1.56
N PHE A 3 -1.86 21.10 1.31
CA PHE A 3 -3.04 20.81 0.48
C PHE A 3 -4.30 20.49 1.31
N LYS A 4 -4.38 21.03 2.54
CA LYS A 4 -5.40 20.66 3.54
C LYS A 4 -6.85 20.88 3.07
N ASN A 5 -7.08 21.88 2.21
CA ASN A 5 -8.41 22.28 1.78
C ASN A 5 -8.82 21.73 0.40
N ILE A 6 -7.99 20.90 -0.23
CA ILE A 6 -8.28 20.42 -1.60
C ILE A 6 -9.62 19.68 -1.66
N ASP A 7 -9.96 18.88 -0.66
CA ASP A 7 -11.25 18.16 -0.63
C ASP A 7 -12.44 19.11 -0.61
N ALA A 8 -12.35 20.19 0.16
CA ALA A 8 -13.39 21.21 0.19
C ALA A 8 -13.50 21.95 -1.15
N PHE A 9 -12.37 22.22 -1.82
CA PHE A 9 -12.37 22.86 -3.13
C PHE A 9 -12.91 21.96 -4.24
N VAL A 10 -12.56 20.67 -4.24
CA VAL A 10 -13.11 19.69 -5.20
C VAL A 10 -14.63 19.63 -5.07
N ALA A 11 -15.15 19.57 -3.84
CA ALA A 11 -16.58 19.57 -3.59
C ALA A 11 -17.24 20.90 -3.99
N TYR A 12 -16.62 22.03 -3.67
CA TYR A 12 -17.13 23.36 -3.98
C TYR A 12 -17.16 23.64 -5.49
N TRP A 13 -16.12 23.25 -6.23
CA TRP A 13 -16.06 23.41 -7.68
C TRP A 13 -16.95 22.43 -8.43
N GLY A 14 -17.35 21.31 -7.79
CA GLY A 14 -18.20 20.30 -8.41
C GLY A 14 -17.57 19.63 -9.64
N ILE A 15 -16.24 19.52 -9.65
CA ILE A 15 -15.49 19.02 -10.80
C ILE A 15 -15.67 17.52 -11.00
N GLY A 16 -15.67 17.08 -12.26
CA GLY A 16 -15.79 15.68 -12.64
C GLY A 16 -14.55 14.85 -12.33
N LYS A 17 -14.65 13.52 -12.50
CA LYS A 17 -13.52 12.61 -12.30
C LYS A 17 -12.30 12.95 -13.17
N PRO A 18 -12.43 13.34 -14.46
CA PRO A 18 -11.27 13.72 -15.27
C PRO A 18 -10.50 14.91 -14.69
N GLU A 19 -11.20 15.96 -14.26
CA GLU A 19 -10.56 17.14 -13.67
C GLU A 19 -9.97 16.84 -12.30
N GLN A 20 -10.64 16.00 -11.48
CA GLN A 20 -10.10 15.53 -10.21
C GLN A 20 -8.80 14.74 -10.41
N ARG A 21 -8.75 13.89 -11.45
CA ARG A 21 -7.58 13.10 -11.81
C ARG A 21 -6.40 13.99 -12.15
N GLU A 22 -6.60 15.01 -12.98
CA GLU A 22 -5.56 15.98 -13.31
C GLU A 22 -5.06 16.74 -12.07
N LEU A 23 -5.99 17.21 -11.23
CA LEU A 23 -5.66 17.94 -10.00
C LEU A 23 -4.86 17.07 -9.03
N PHE A 24 -5.33 15.86 -8.72
CA PHE A 24 -4.64 14.97 -7.78
C PHE A 24 -3.28 14.55 -8.33
N LEU A 25 -3.16 14.30 -9.64
CA LEU A 25 -1.87 13.99 -10.28
C LEU A 25 -0.89 15.18 -10.22
N ALA A 26 -1.36 16.41 -10.40
CA ALA A 26 -0.52 17.58 -10.24
C ALA A 26 -0.01 17.72 -8.80
N ILE A 27 -0.87 17.45 -7.82
CA ILE A 27 -0.51 17.47 -6.39
C ILE A 27 0.51 16.38 -6.06
N THR A 28 0.31 15.15 -6.53
CA THR A 28 1.25 14.04 -6.26
C THR A 28 2.64 14.35 -6.83
N ARG A 29 2.71 14.94 -8.03
CA ARG A 29 3.97 15.39 -8.64
C ARG A 29 4.69 16.45 -7.80
N ILE A 30 3.95 17.39 -7.20
CA ILE A 30 4.54 18.39 -6.30
C ILE A 30 5.04 17.75 -5.00
N LEU A 31 4.36 16.72 -4.50
CA LEU A 31 4.66 16.09 -3.22
C LEU A 31 5.75 15.01 -3.29
N LYS A 32 5.97 14.36 -4.44
CA LYS A 32 6.83 13.18 -4.64
C LYS A 32 8.22 13.31 -4.00
N ASP A 33 8.87 14.46 -4.16
CA ASP A 33 10.25 14.67 -3.70
C ASP A 33 10.33 15.55 -2.43
N HIS A 34 9.19 15.93 -1.85
CA HIS A 34 9.17 16.84 -0.71
C HIS A 34 9.34 16.07 0.61
N LYS A 35 10.46 16.30 1.29
CA LYS A 35 10.74 15.69 2.60
C LYS A 35 9.60 15.93 3.58
N GLY A 36 9.24 14.88 4.32
CA GLY A 36 8.19 14.92 5.35
C GLY A 36 6.75 14.89 4.82
N MET A 37 6.54 14.79 3.51
CA MET A 37 5.21 14.81 2.90
C MET A 37 4.73 13.43 2.42
N THR A 38 5.44 12.36 2.78
CA THR A 38 5.16 10.98 2.33
C THR A 38 3.71 10.55 2.56
N LYS A 39 3.12 10.89 3.71
CA LYS A 39 1.72 10.59 4.01
C LYS A 39 0.75 11.32 3.08
N ASP A 40 0.99 12.61 2.86
CA ASP A 40 0.16 13.42 1.96
C ASP A 40 0.35 12.96 0.51
N TYR A 41 1.58 12.62 0.11
CA TYR A 41 1.88 12.03 -1.19
C TYR A 41 1.07 10.75 -1.42
N PHE A 42 1.16 9.78 -0.50
CA PHE A 42 0.38 8.54 -0.59
C PHE A 42 -1.13 8.82 -0.62
N LYS A 43 -1.62 9.72 0.24
CA LYS A 43 -3.03 10.10 0.30
C LYS A 43 -3.53 10.63 -1.04
N PHE A 44 -2.82 11.56 -1.69
CA PHE A 44 -3.23 12.10 -2.97
C PHE A 44 -3.03 11.11 -4.12
N LEU A 45 -2.05 10.22 -4.02
CA LEU A 45 -1.84 9.16 -5.00
C LEU A 45 -2.99 8.15 -4.96
N ASN A 46 -3.43 7.75 -3.77
CA ASN A 46 -4.60 6.91 -3.58
C ASN A 46 -5.86 7.58 -4.15
N LYS A 47 -6.08 8.89 -3.87
CA LYS A 47 -7.20 9.65 -4.46
C LYS A 47 -7.15 9.71 -5.98
N TYR A 48 -5.97 9.93 -6.57
CA TYR A 48 -5.78 9.89 -8.02
C TYR A 48 -6.22 8.54 -8.59
N LEU A 49 -5.74 7.43 -8.01
CA LEU A 49 -6.08 6.07 -8.44
C LEU A 49 -7.56 5.73 -8.23
N ALA A 50 -8.20 6.29 -7.22
CA ALA A 50 -9.64 6.13 -6.98
C ALA A 50 -10.53 6.88 -8.00
N THR A 51 -9.96 7.77 -8.83
CA THR A 51 -10.73 8.48 -9.88
C THR A 51 -11.05 7.61 -11.10
N PHE A 52 -10.45 6.42 -11.22
CA PHE A 52 -10.69 5.51 -12.34
C PHE A 52 -11.79 4.52 -11.96
N ASP A 53 -12.89 4.49 -12.71
CA ASP A 53 -14.00 3.55 -12.46
C ASP A 53 -13.97 2.29 -13.31
N GLY A 54 -12.95 2.12 -14.16
CA GLY A 54 -12.84 0.96 -15.03
C GLY A 54 -13.85 0.95 -16.18
N SER A 55 -14.54 2.07 -16.42
CA SER A 55 -15.36 2.23 -17.62
C SER A 55 -14.51 2.22 -18.89
N ALA A 56 -15.10 1.84 -20.03
CA ALA A 56 -14.38 1.75 -21.31
C ALA A 56 -13.79 3.10 -21.76
N GLY A 57 -14.38 4.22 -21.34
CA GLY A 57 -13.87 5.57 -21.64
C GLY A 57 -12.58 5.92 -20.90
N ASP A 58 -12.22 5.17 -19.86
CA ASP A 58 -11.03 5.38 -19.04
C ASP A 58 -9.85 4.46 -19.43
N ALA A 59 -10.00 3.58 -20.42
CA ALA A 59 -9.00 2.55 -20.74
C ALA A 59 -7.59 3.12 -21.00
N ASP A 60 -7.49 4.17 -21.83
CA ASP A 60 -6.20 4.81 -22.15
C ASP A 60 -5.61 5.52 -20.93
N ALA A 61 -6.46 6.18 -20.13
CA ALA A 61 -6.02 6.89 -18.93
C ALA A 61 -5.57 5.91 -17.83
N ILE A 62 -6.24 4.78 -17.69
CA ILE A 62 -5.83 3.65 -16.84
C ILE A 62 -4.46 3.16 -17.32
N ALA A 63 -4.31 2.85 -18.61
CA ALA A 63 -3.05 2.35 -19.17
C ALA A 63 -1.86 3.29 -18.91
N ALA A 64 -2.09 4.60 -18.84
CA ALA A 64 -1.08 5.60 -18.52
C ALA A 64 -0.70 5.67 -17.03
N ALA A 65 -1.59 5.24 -16.12
CA ALA A 65 -1.43 5.38 -14.67
C ALA A 65 -0.58 4.28 -14.00
N LYS A 66 0.10 3.44 -14.77
CA LYS A 66 0.82 2.27 -14.25
C LYS A 66 1.96 2.63 -13.29
N GLU A 67 2.70 3.70 -13.60
CA GLU A 67 3.80 4.14 -12.75
C GLU A 67 3.30 4.65 -11.40
N GLU A 68 2.22 5.44 -11.41
CA GLU A 68 1.56 5.94 -10.21
C GLU A 68 0.97 4.80 -9.37
N ALA A 69 0.37 3.80 -10.00
CA ALA A 69 -0.15 2.62 -9.31
C ALA A 69 0.97 1.82 -8.63
N ALA A 70 2.08 1.57 -9.34
CA ALA A 70 3.24 0.90 -8.76
C ALA A 70 3.87 1.72 -7.63
N ALA A 71 3.96 3.06 -7.79
CA ALA A 71 4.46 3.95 -6.75
C ALA A 71 3.57 3.91 -5.49
N ALA A 72 2.25 3.81 -5.64
CA ALA A 72 1.34 3.68 -4.51
C ALA A 72 1.58 2.38 -3.75
N ILE A 73 1.77 1.27 -4.46
CA ILE A 73 2.09 -0.02 -3.84
C ILE A 73 3.40 0.08 -3.07
N VAL A 74 4.46 0.60 -3.69
CA VAL A 74 5.78 0.73 -3.05
C VAL A 74 5.70 1.61 -1.81
N GLU A 75 4.99 2.73 -1.89
CA GLU A 75 4.81 3.64 -0.77
C GLU A 75 3.99 3.01 0.36
N PHE A 76 2.94 2.25 0.01
CA PHE A 76 2.21 1.44 0.98
C PHE A 76 3.17 0.48 1.67
N VAL A 77 3.90 -0.37 0.93
CA VAL A 77 4.80 -1.37 1.53
C VAL A 77 5.90 -0.72 2.39
N LYS A 78 6.45 0.42 1.94
CA LYS A 78 7.55 1.12 2.62
C LYS A 78 7.14 1.86 3.89
N SER A 79 5.89 2.31 3.98
CA SER A 79 5.42 3.05 5.15
C SER A 79 5.44 2.19 6.42
N SER A 80 5.95 2.75 7.51
CA SER A 80 5.97 2.11 8.83
C SER A 80 4.64 2.25 9.60
N ASP A 81 3.66 2.99 9.07
CA ASP A 81 2.43 3.36 9.79
C ASP A 81 1.13 3.29 8.97
N LEU A 82 1.20 2.82 7.73
CA LEU A 82 0.04 2.49 6.89
C LEU A 82 -0.16 0.98 6.86
N TYR A 83 -1.19 0.46 7.51
CA TYR A 83 -1.46 -0.99 7.57
C TYR A 83 -2.71 -1.42 6.81
N GLN A 84 -3.47 -0.48 6.24
CA GLN A 84 -4.70 -0.73 5.49
C GLN A 84 -4.72 0.13 4.24
N CYS A 85 -5.21 -0.43 3.14
CA CYS A 85 -5.49 0.30 1.90
C CYS A 85 -6.41 -0.52 1.00
N ASP A 86 -7.15 0.16 0.11
CA ASP A 86 -8.08 -0.47 -0.84
C ASP A 86 -7.45 -0.56 -2.26
N LEU A 87 -6.12 -0.58 -2.34
CA LEU A 87 -5.42 -0.49 -3.63
C LEU A 87 -5.75 -1.66 -4.57
N LEU A 88 -5.97 -2.87 -4.05
CA LEU A 88 -6.28 -4.05 -4.89
C LEU A 88 -7.58 -3.92 -5.68
N ASP A 89 -8.55 -3.18 -5.13
CA ASP A 89 -9.88 -3.01 -5.72
C ASP A 89 -9.92 -1.90 -6.79
N MET A 90 -8.83 -1.13 -6.93
CA MET A 90 -8.77 -0.01 -7.87
C MET A 90 -8.43 -0.51 -9.28
N PRO A 91 -9.22 -0.16 -10.32
CA PRO A 91 -8.95 -0.57 -11.71
C PRO A 91 -7.54 -0.18 -12.20
N ALA A 92 -7.08 1.00 -11.82
CA ALA A 92 -5.74 1.50 -12.16
C ALA A 92 -4.61 0.69 -11.52
N VAL A 93 -4.88 -0.05 -10.45
CA VAL A 93 -3.90 -0.95 -9.81
C VAL A 93 -4.06 -2.37 -10.32
N ALA A 94 -5.30 -2.84 -10.50
CA ALA A 94 -5.61 -4.18 -11.00
C ALA A 94 -5.01 -4.47 -12.38
N GLN A 95 -4.85 -3.45 -13.25
CA GLN A 95 -4.19 -3.62 -14.55
C GLN A 95 -2.76 -4.16 -14.46
N LEU A 96 -2.06 -3.92 -13.34
CA LEU A 96 -0.67 -4.30 -13.16
C LEU A 96 -0.50 -5.82 -13.09
N GLU A 97 -1.56 -6.57 -12.77
CA GLU A 97 -1.54 -8.04 -12.74
C GLU A 97 -1.10 -8.66 -14.08
N LYS A 98 -1.38 -7.95 -15.19
CA LYS A 98 -1.09 -8.41 -16.55
C LYS A 98 0.04 -7.62 -17.21
N ASP A 99 0.78 -6.82 -16.45
CA ASP A 99 1.86 -5.99 -16.97
C ASP A 99 3.23 -6.63 -16.75
N ASP A 100 3.99 -6.84 -17.80
CA ASP A 100 5.28 -7.55 -17.73
C ASP A 100 6.30 -6.89 -16.77
N LYS A 101 6.23 -5.56 -16.61
CA LYS A 101 7.17 -4.80 -15.79
C LYS A 101 6.70 -4.69 -14.34
N TYR A 102 5.41 -4.46 -14.13
CA TYR A 102 4.86 -4.13 -12.82
C TYR A 102 4.13 -5.30 -12.13
N GLN A 103 3.94 -6.44 -12.80
CA GLN A 103 3.30 -7.63 -12.20
C GLN A 103 3.96 -8.06 -10.88
N PRO A 104 5.29 -8.07 -10.71
CA PRO A 104 5.88 -8.44 -9.42
C PRO A 104 5.52 -7.47 -8.30
N VAL A 105 5.36 -6.18 -8.60
CA VAL A 105 4.94 -5.17 -7.62
C VAL A 105 3.48 -5.40 -7.23
N TYR A 106 2.62 -5.74 -8.19
CA TYR A 106 1.23 -6.11 -7.91
C TYR A 106 1.12 -7.39 -7.08
N GLU A 107 1.95 -8.40 -7.37
CA GLU A 107 2.03 -9.63 -6.58
C GLU A 107 2.47 -9.35 -5.14
N LEU A 108 3.45 -8.46 -4.94
CA LEU A 108 3.86 -8.01 -3.62
C LEU A 108 2.69 -7.38 -2.84
N LEU A 109 1.88 -6.54 -3.48
CA LEU A 109 0.67 -5.98 -2.85
C LEU A 109 -0.30 -7.10 -2.42
N LYS A 110 -0.56 -8.07 -3.29
CA LYS A 110 -1.43 -9.23 -2.97
C LYS A 110 -0.89 -10.02 -1.79
N ILE A 111 0.41 -10.24 -1.71
CA ILE A 111 1.04 -10.94 -0.59
C ILE A 111 0.79 -10.18 0.72
N PHE A 112 1.04 -8.87 0.74
CA PHE A 112 0.86 -8.05 1.94
C PHE A 112 -0.59 -8.00 2.44
N LEU A 113 -1.57 -7.99 1.53
CA LEU A 113 -2.97 -7.83 1.90
C LEU A 113 -3.74 -9.15 2.09
N THR A 114 -3.25 -10.27 1.52
CA THR A 114 -4.05 -11.51 1.45
C THR A 114 -3.30 -12.78 1.86
N GLN A 115 -1.97 -12.73 2.01
CA GLN A 115 -1.15 -13.91 2.26
C GLN A 115 -0.34 -13.80 3.55
N ARG A 116 0.41 -14.85 3.87
CA ARG A 116 1.23 -14.97 5.09
C ARG A 116 2.69 -14.62 4.82
N LEU A 117 3.45 -14.46 5.91
CA LEU A 117 4.86 -14.09 5.85
C LEU A 117 5.69 -15.10 5.05
N GLU A 118 5.40 -16.41 5.15
CA GLU A 118 5.97 -17.46 4.28
C GLU A 118 5.94 -17.10 2.78
N SER A 119 4.80 -16.60 2.27
CA SER A 119 4.68 -16.20 0.85
C SER A 119 5.61 -15.05 0.49
N TYR A 120 5.78 -14.09 1.40
CA TYR A 120 6.72 -12.98 1.20
C TYR A 120 8.18 -13.45 1.22
N LEU A 121 8.55 -14.39 2.08
CA LEU A 121 9.92 -14.92 2.13
C LEU A 121 10.28 -15.62 0.80
N ALA A 122 9.35 -16.40 0.25
CA ALA A 122 9.51 -17.00 -1.07
C ALA A 122 9.62 -15.93 -2.17
N PHE A 123 8.74 -14.93 -2.16
CA PHE A 123 8.77 -13.83 -3.11
C PHE A 123 10.07 -13.03 -3.04
N GLN A 124 10.56 -12.71 -1.84
CA GLN A 124 11.80 -11.96 -1.64
C GLN A 124 13.02 -12.73 -2.15
N THR A 125 13.04 -14.04 -1.95
CA THR A 125 14.12 -14.90 -2.48
C THR A 125 14.18 -14.83 -4.01
N ALA A 126 13.02 -14.85 -4.67
CA ALA A 126 12.93 -14.77 -6.13
C ALA A 126 13.15 -13.35 -6.70
N ASN A 127 12.83 -12.30 -5.93
CA ASN A 127 12.73 -10.91 -6.42
C ASN A 127 13.61 -9.91 -5.65
N SER A 128 14.67 -10.37 -4.98
CA SER A 128 15.50 -9.52 -4.10
C SER A 128 16.04 -8.26 -4.77
N THR A 129 16.53 -8.35 -6.00
CA THR A 129 17.03 -7.19 -6.77
C THR A 129 15.93 -6.18 -7.09
N LEU A 130 14.72 -6.65 -7.37
CA LEU A 130 13.57 -5.78 -7.64
C LEU A 130 13.20 -4.98 -6.39
N LEU A 131 13.13 -5.65 -5.23
CA LEU A 131 12.82 -5.00 -3.95
C LEU A 131 13.88 -3.95 -3.58
N GLN A 132 15.16 -4.27 -3.78
CA GLN A 132 16.26 -3.31 -3.60
C GLN A 132 16.15 -2.11 -4.54
N GLY A 133 15.75 -2.33 -5.80
CA GLY A 133 15.51 -1.28 -6.78
C GLY A 133 14.43 -0.28 -6.36
N TYR A 134 13.42 -0.74 -5.62
CA TYR A 134 12.39 0.11 -5.01
C TYR A 134 12.78 0.70 -3.64
N GLY A 135 13.97 0.36 -3.14
CA GLY A 135 14.45 0.79 -1.82
C GLY A 135 13.64 0.19 -0.68
N LEU A 136 13.12 -1.03 -0.86
CA LEU A 136 12.43 -1.79 0.17
C LEU A 136 13.44 -2.59 0.98
N VAL A 137 13.43 -2.39 2.30
CA VAL A 137 14.32 -3.08 3.23
C VAL A 137 13.62 -4.35 3.73
N HIS A 138 14.33 -5.49 3.66
CA HIS A 138 13.75 -6.80 3.98
C HIS A 138 13.17 -6.87 5.40
N GLU A 139 13.94 -6.42 6.40
CA GLU A 139 13.55 -6.44 7.81
C GLU A 139 12.33 -5.55 8.10
N ASP A 140 12.23 -4.39 7.43
CA ASP A 140 11.08 -3.48 7.57
C ASP A 140 9.81 -4.12 7.00
N CYS A 141 9.93 -4.80 5.86
CA CYS A 141 8.83 -5.55 5.25
C CYS A 141 8.35 -6.71 6.13
N ILE A 142 9.29 -7.48 6.72
CA ILE A 142 8.95 -8.55 7.68
C ILE A 142 8.20 -7.96 8.87
N THR A 143 8.73 -6.88 9.46
CA THR A 143 8.14 -6.20 10.61
C THR A 143 6.73 -5.75 10.28
N LYS A 144 6.53 -5.13 9.12
CA LYS A 144 5.22 -4.68 8.68
C LYS A 144 4.22 -5.82 8.49
N MET A 145 4.60 -6.91 7.83
CA MET A 145 3.71 -8.06 7.63
C MET A 145 3.32 -8.73 8.94
N ARG A 146 4.25 -8.80 9.90
CA ARG A 146 3.98 -9.26 11.27
C ARG A 146 2.94 -8.39 11.96
N LEU A 147 3.09 -7.07 11.89
CA LEU A 147 2.13 -6.12 12.45
C LEU A 147 0.76 -6.24 11.79
N MET A 148 0.70 -6.34 10.47
CA MET A 148 -0.56 -6.55 9.74
C MET A 148 -1.24 -7.87 10.12
N SER A 149 -0.48 -8.95 10.25
CA SER A 149 -1.00 -10.26 10.68
C SER A 149 -1.56 -10.21 12.11
N LEU A 150 -0.97 -9.42 12.99
CA LEU A 150 -1.49 -9.20 14.34
C LEU A 150 -2.77 -8.37 14.33
N LEU A 151 -2.83 -7.31 13.53
CA LEU A 151 -4.02 -6.49 13.36
C LEU A 151 -5.19 -7.34 12.86
N ASP A 152 -4.96 -8.17 11.83
CA ASP A 152 -5.94 -9.12 11.31
C ASP A 152 -6.41 -10.10 12.39
N LEU A 153 -5.47 -10.71 13.14
CA LEU A 153 -5.80 -11.63 14.23
C LEU A 153 -6.67 -10.97 15.32
N SER A 154 -6.38 -9.72 15.68
CA SER A 154 -7.17 -8.98 16.67
C SER A 154 -8.58 -8.65 16.22
N GLY A 155 -8.80 -8.41 14.92
CA GLY A 155 -10.13 -8.18 14.35
C GLY A 155 -11.05 -9.41 14.45
N HIS A 156 -10.48 -10.61 14.52
CA HIS A 156 -11.21 -11.88 14.59
C HIS A 156 -11.41 -12.40 16.02
N CYS A 157 -10.79 -11.77 17.02
CA CYS A 157 -10.85 -12.20 18.42
C CYS A 157 -11.67 -11.21 19.24
N SER A 158 -12.85 -11.60 19.71
CA SER A 158 -13.62 -10.84 20.70
C SER A 158 -13.12 -11.18 22.12
N GLY A 159 -11.93 -10.72 22.49
CA GLY A 159 -11.36 -10.93 23.83
C GLY A 159 -9.85 -11.14 23.84
N GLU A 160 -9.37 -12.01 24.74
CA GLU A 160 -7.95 -12.34 24.85
C GLU A 160 -7.46 -13.16 23.66
N ILE A 161 -6.33 -12.76 23.06
CA ILE A 161 -5.67 -13.50 21.98
C ILE A 161 -4.68 -14.48 22.61
N PRO A 162 -4.82 -15.80 22.41
CA PRO A 162 -3.87 -16.78 22.94
C PRO A 162 -2.46 -16.55 22.39
N TYR A 163 -1.44 -16.65 23.26
CA TYR A 163 -0.03 -16.49 22.86
C TYR A 163 0.39 -17.43 21.72
N SER A 164 -0.15 -18.65 21.70
CA SER A 164 0.08 -19.63 20.63
C SER A 164 -0.47 -19.19 19.27
N ALA A 165 -1.55 -18.40 19.25
CA ALA A 165 -2.08 -17.81 18.02
C ALA A 165 -1.18 -16.67 17.54
N ILE A 166 -0.65 -15.85 18.47
CA ILE A 166 0.29 -14.76 18.18
C ILE A 166 1.59 -15.31 17.59
N THR A 167 2.24 -16.29 18.24
CA THR A 167 3.50 -16.86 17.76
C THR A 167 3.36 -17.50 16.38
N LYS A 168 2.22 -18.16 16.13
CA LYS A 168 1.90 -18.74 14.83
C LYS A 168 1.69 -17.68 13.74
N ALA A 169 0.96 -16.61 14.04
CA ALA A 169 0.70 -15.54 13.07
C ALA A 169 1.96 -14.73 12.74
N LEU A 170 2.85 -14.53 13.72
CA LEU A 170 4.08 -13.77 13.57
C LEU A 170 5.27 -14.60 13.04
N GLU A 171 5.10 -15.93 12.92
CA GLU A 171 6.16 -16.89 12.61
C GLU A 171 7.41 -16.68 13.49
N VAL A 172 7.20 -16.56 14.81
CA VAL A 172 8.26 -16.42 15.81
C VAL A 172 8.26 -17.59 16.77
N ILE A 173 9.45 -18.10 17.10
CA ILE A 173 9.64 -19.17 18.08
C ILE A 173 10.11 -18.54 19.41
N GLY A 174 9.40 -18.78 20.52
CA GLY A 174 9.86 -18.44 21.88
C GLY A 174 9.51 -17.01 22.38
N LEU A 175 10.32 -16.47 23.32
CA LEU A 175 10.15 -15.16 24.01
C LEU A 175 10.28 -13.85 23.18
N PRO A 176 10.67 -13.77 21.89
CA PRO A 176 10.83 -12.48 21.20
C PRO A 176 9.51 -11.81 20.78
N CYS A 177 8.35 -12.31 21.21
CA CYS A 177 7.06 -11.68 20.96
C CYS A 177 6.86 -10.40 21.78
N LEU A 178 7.39 -10.37 23.01
CA LEU A 178 7.16 -9.26 23.94
C LEU A 178 7.64 -7.91 23.40
N PRO A 179 8.85 -7.77 22.81
CA PRO A 179 9.27 -6.51 22.20
C PRO A 179 8.37 -6.06 21.04
N ILE A 180 7.85 -7.00 20.25
CA ILE A 180 6.95 -6.70 19.11
C ILE A 180 5.60 -6.20 19.65
N VAL A 181 5.03 -6.91 20.64
CA VAL A 181 3.77 -6.51 21.29
C VAL A 181 3.91 -5.19 22.06
N VAL A 182 5.07 -4.90 22.67
CA VAL A 182 5.32 -3.64 23.37
C VAL A 182 5.48 -2.47 22.42
N HIS A 183 5.97 -2.66 21.19
CA HIS A 183 5.98 -1.59 20.18
C HIS A 183 4.58 -1.22 19.67
N LEU A 184 3.57 -2.03 20.00
CA LEU A 184 2.17 -1.90 19.57
C LEU A 184 1.25 -1.29 20.62
N ILE A 185 1.69 -1.17 21.88
CA ILE A 185 0.96 -0.52 23.00
C ILE A 185 1.56 0.86 23.24
#